data_AF-A0A2N1WAV4-F1
#
_entry.id   AF-A0A2N1WAV4-F1
#
_cell.length_a   1.000
_cell.length_b   1.000
_cell.length_c   1.000
_cell.angle_alpha   90.00
_cell.angle_beta   90.00
_cell.angle_gamma   90.00
#
_symmetry.space_group_name_H-M   'P 1'
#
loop_
_entity.id
_entity.type
_entity.pdbx_description
1 polymer ?
#
loop_
_entity_poly.entity_id
_entity_poly.type
_entity_poly.pdbx_seq_one_letter_code
_entity_poly.pdbx_strand_id
1 'polypeptide(L)' 'LLCPLCGREMVLRTAKKGPTPGSKFYGCSAYPRCKGTRPYES' A
#
# COMPACT_ATOMS: atom_id res chain seq x y z
N LEU A 1 -7.15 6.36 -6.20
CA LEU A 1 -7.14 5.72 -4.86
C LEU A 1 -6.36 6.61 -3.89
N LEU A 2 -7.02 7.14 -2.85
CA LEU A 2 -6.39 8.05 -1.88
C LEU A 2 -6.13 7.35 -0.54
N CYS A 3 -5.04 7.74 0.11
CA CYS A 3 -4.60 7.23 1.39
C CYS A 3 -5.49 7.78 2.51
N PRO A 4 -6.09 6.95 3.39
CA PRO A 4 -6.97 7.42 4.46
C PRO A 4 -6.23 8.21 5.55
N LEU A 5 -4.89 8.13 5.62
CA LEU A 5 -4.10 8.80 6.65
C LEU A 5 -3.63 10.21 6.24
N CYS A 6 -3.40 10.45 4.96
CA CYS A 6 -2.79 11.71 4.50
C CYS A 6 -3.40 12.29 3.22
N GLY A 7 -4.41 11.62 2.65
CA GLY A 7 -5.10 12.07 1.43
C GLY A 7 -4.29 11.96 0.14
N ARG A 8 -3.02 11.52 0.18
CA ARG A 8 -2.18 11.37 -1.02
C ARG A 8 -2.53 10.12 -1.82
N GLU A 9 -2.12 10.11 -3.07
CA GLU A 9 -2.30 8.97 -3.95
C GLU A 9 -1.61 7.71 -3.42
N MET A 10 -2.25 6.57 -3.66
CA MET A 10 -1.72 5.26 -3.31
C MET A 10 -1.25 4.53 -4.56
N VAL A 11 -0.15 3.79 -4.42
CA VAL A 11 0.49 3.03 -5.48
C VAL A 11 0.39 1.54 -5.18
N LEU A 12 0.16 0.74 -6.23
CA LEU A 12 0.11 -0.71 -6.11
C LEU A 12 1.53 -1.25 -5.88
N ARG A 13 1.70 -2.05 -4.83
CA ARG A 13 2.96 -2.69 -4.44
C ARG A 13 2.74 -4.17 -4.27
N THR A 14 3.78 -4.94 -4.55
CA THR A 14 3.78 -6.40 -4.33
C THR A 14 4.62 -6.70 -3.10
N ALA A 15 4.06 -7.47 -2.16
CA ALA A 15 4.75 -7.93 -0.98
C ALA A 15 5.86 -8.92 -1.39
N LYS A 16 7.12 -8.50 -1.22
CA LYS A 16 8.29 -9.34 -1.49
C LYS A 16 8.64 -10.30 -0.34
N LYS A 17 8.17 -10.00 0.87
CA LYS A 17 8.46 -10.75 2.11
C LYS A 17 7.23 -10.71 3.02
N GLY A 18 7.00 -11.78 3.79
CA GLY A 18 5.86 -11.90 4.71
C GLY A 18 5.14 -13.24 4.58
N PRO A 19 4.02 -13.44 5.30
CA PRO A 19 3.25 -14.69 5.28
C PRO A 19 2.57 -14.99 3.93
N THR A 20 2.38 -13.97 3.08
CA THR A 20 1.79 -14.11 1.73
C THR A 20 2.68 -13.43 0.68
N PRO A 21 3.86 -14.01 0.37
CA PRO A 21 4.74 -13.46 -0.66
C PRO A 21 4.01 -13.45 -2.02
N GLY A 22 4.15 -12.36 -2.77
CA GLY A 22 3.45 -12.15 -4.04
C GLY A 22 2.07 -11.48 -3.92
N SER A 23 1.54 -11.29 -2.70
CA SER A 23 0.30 -10.53 -2.52
C SER A 23 0.47 -9.07 -2.94
N LYS A 24 -0.55 -8.52 -3.61
CA LYS A 24 -0.60 -7.10 -3.97
C LYS A 24 -1.27 -6.32 -2.85
N PHE A 25 -0.85 -5.09 -2.64
CA PHE A 25 -1.48 -4.15 -1.72
C PHE A 25 -1.25 -2.73 -2.22
N TYR A 26 -2.12 -1.80 -1.83
CA TYR A 26 -1.89 -0.40 -2.09
C TYR A 26 -1.11 0.22 -0.94
N GLY A 27 0.04 0.82 -1.24
CA GLY A 27 0.84 1.59 -0.30
C GLY A 27 0.80 3.08 -0.62
N CYS A 28 0.86 3.93 0.40
CA CYS A 28 0.93 5.38 0.19
C CYS A 28 2.15 5.77 -0.65
N SER A 29 1.98 6.69 -1.60
CA SER A 29 3.06 7.29 -2.39
C SER A 29 4.13 8.00 -1.53
N ALA A 30 3.74 8.52 -0.37
CA ALA A 30 4.61 9.24 0.54
C ALA A 30 5.37 8.34 1.54
N TYR A 31 5.42 7.02 1.35
CA TYR A 31 6.28 6.15 2.14
C TYR A 31 7.77 6.55 1.98
N PRO A 32 8.59 6.59 3.05
CA PRO A 32 8.34 6.11 4.42
C PRO A 32 7.64 7.10 5.37
N ARG A 33 7.41 8.36 4.95
CA ARG A 33 6.77 9.39 5.81
C ARG A 33 5.32 9.05 6.15
N CYS A 34 4.60 8.39 5.25
CA CYS A 34 3.26 7.86 5.51
C CYS A 34 3.23 6.35 5.26
N LYS A 35 2.88 5.57 6.30
CA LYS A 35 2.81 4.10 6.26
C LYS A 35 1.41 3.55 5.95
N GLY A 36 0.51 4.39 5.45
CA GLY A 36 -0.84 3.96 5.10
C GLY A 36 -0.83 2.88 4.02
N THR A 37 -1.52 1.78 4.30
CA THR A 37 -1.72 0.66 3.38
C THR A 37 -3.20 0.35 3.25
N ARG A 38 -3.58 -0.26 2.13
CA ARG A 38 -4.92 -0.81 1.90
C ARG A 38 -4.80 -2.17 1.22
N PRO A 39 -5.70 -3.12 1.54
CA PRO A 39 -5.78 -4.37 0.83
C PRO A 39 -6.07 -4.10 -0.65
N TYR A 40 -5.49 -4.94 -1.51
CA TYR A 40 -5.90 -5.05 -2.90
C TYR A 40 -6.95 -6.15 -2.95
N GLU A 41 -8.22 -5.79 -2.77
CA GLU A 41 -9.32 -6.67 -3.17
C GLU A 41 -9.32 -6.71 -4.70
N SER A 42 -9.27 -7.91 -5.28
CA SER A 42 -9.39 -8.12 -6.73
C SER A 42 -10.84 -8.05 -7.17
#